data_AF-A0A3M2DH00-F1
#
_entry.id   AF-A0A3M2DH00-F1
#
_cell.length_a   1.000
_cell.length_b   1.000
_cell.length_c   1.000
_cell.angle_alpha   90.00
_cell.angle_beta   90.00
_cell.angle_gamma   90.00
#
_symmetry.space_group_name_H-M   'P 1'
#
loop_
_entity.id
_entity.type
_entity.pdbx_description
1 polymer ?
#
loop_
_entity_poly.entity_id
_entity_poly.type
_entity_poly.pdbx_seq_one_letter_code
_entity_poly.pdbx_strand_id
1 'polypeptide(L)'
;AGPVLGVLDPARDLGPIIGPAISIAVAVILFEGGLTLDFHALPEGTGKAVRRLVLLGAPIGWAGSAAALHFGAGLDWAVSAVLGGIMIVTGPTVIAPLLRQARLARRPAAVLQWEAIVNDPVGALAAVLALEVVLVRTTGVGWAEAAASITGGVVLAALVGLAFGRGLSWAFRNGHVPEYMKVPVLFAALLVAFAGCNLALHESGLLAVTVMGVVIANADLPSYTEIRRFKEHATVLLVSGVFVLLAASLDFSQLARLDLRAAVFVALAVLVVRPVTVLVSLAGTDLSCRERLLVAFTGPRGVVLVAVAGLFGERLLAVGIEDAALVTPIAFALVMVTVLVHGFGLSPLARALGLSGAEVPGLIIVGGSRFAAELGEALIREGVPVIVTDTNRAHLRPARDRGVPVYYGDILSEAAEHGLEFVHYDQLLAASDNDALNTLVATDLGPEFGRTNVWQLPRVQTRPGARHVLPPNLGGRVLAGGLTWPEVERRMREGWRIGVTPLSDAFTLEDWRARHPDAIPIGRISAAGAFRFLAEGEAP
;
A
#
# COMPACT_ATOMS: atom_id res chain seq x y z
N ALA A 1 19.08 5.38 19.14
CA ALA A 1 20.22 4.59 19.64
C ALA A 1 21.41 4.56 18.67
N GLY A 2 21.50 5.43 17.66
CA GLY A 2 22.60 5.39 16.68
C GLY A 2 23.80 6.27 17.04
N PRO A 3 24.58 6.72 16.04
CA PRO A 3 25.89 7.37 16.22
C PRO A 3 25.87 8.67 17.04
N VAL A 4 24.71 9.32 17.19
CA VAL A 4 24.56 10.54 18.02
C VAL A 4 24.63 10.24 19.51
N LEU A 5 24.00 9.15 19.95
CA LEU A 5 23.90 8.79 21.38
C LEU A 5 24.90 7.68 21.76
N GLY A 6 25.51 7.00 20.78
CA GLY A 6 26.48 5.92 21.00
C GLY A 6 25.90 4.66 21.65
N VAL A 7 24.57 4.54 21.73
CA VAL A 7 23.88 3.46 22.46
C VAL A 7 23.96 2.12 21.73
N LEU A 8 23.96 2.13 20.39
CA LEU A 8 24.06 0.97 19.52
C LEU A 8 25.08 1.30 18.42
N ASP A 9 26.15 0.52 18.35
CA ASP A 9 27.08 0.51 17.23
C ASP A 9 26.98 -0.88 16.59
N PRO A 10 26.28 -1.02 15.45
CA PRO A 10 26.07 -2.32 14.84
C PRO A 10 27.39 -3.07 14.61
N ALA A 11 28.43 -2.39 14.11
CA ALA A 11 29.71 -3.02 13.79
C ALA A 11 30.39 -3.57 15.05
N ARG A 12 30.29 -2.86 16.18
CA ARG A 12 30.83 -3.31 17.48
C ARG A 12 29.97 -4.40 18.13
N ASP A 13 28.65 -4.21 18.15
CA ASP A 13 27.73 -4.95 19.01
C ASP A 13 27.24 -6.26 18.35
N LEU A 14 27.16 -6.29 17.01
CA LEU A 14 26.71 -7.45 16.23
C LEU A 14 27.83 -8.12 15.43
N GLY A 15 28.91 -7.38 15.13
CA GLY A 15 30.11 -7.89 14.47
C GLY A 15 29.80 -8.69 13.19
N PRO A 16 30.27 -9.95 13.07
CA PRO A 16 30.14 -10.73 11.83
C PRO A 16 28.71 -11.17 11.50
N ILE A 17 27.76 -11.05 12.44
CA ILE A 17 26.37 -11.49 12.24
C ILE A 17 25.59 -10.50 11.36
N ILE A 18 26.05 -9.25 11.24
CA ILE A 18 25.34 -8.20 10.49
C ILE A 18 25.10 -8.59 9.04
N GLY A 19 26.14 -9.01 8.31
CA GLY A 19 26.04 -9.36 6.88
C GLY A 19 25.01 -10.47 6.61
N PRO A 20 25.10 -11.62 7.30
CA PRO A 20 24.08 -12.67 7.21
C PRO A 20 22.68 -12.22 7.62
N ALA A 21 22.55 -11.43 8.69
CA ALA A 21 21.26 -10.93 9.17
C ALA A 21 20.60 -9.99 8.15
N ILE A 22 21.37 -9.06 7.57
CA ILE A 22 20.90 -8.17 6.49
C ILE A 22 20.53 -8.99 5.26
N SER A 23 21.34 -9.99 4.88
CA SER A 23 21.08 -10.81 3.69
C SER A 23 19.76 -11.60 3.84
N ILE A 24 19.52 -12.20 5.01
CA ILE A 24 18.25 -12.88 5.31
C ILE A 24 17.09 -11.89 5.32
N ALA A 25 17.26 -10.72 5.94
CA ALA A 25 16.21 -9.72 5.98
C ALA A 25 15.85 -9.20 4.57
N VAL A 26 16.86 -8.93 3.74
CA VAL A 26 16.66 -8.55 2.32
C VAL A 26 15.97 -9.67 1.55
N ALA A 27 16.35 -10.94 1.75
CA ALA A 27 15.69 -12.07 1.11
C ALA A 27 14.20 -12.16 1.48
N VAL A 28 13.85 -11.94 2.75
CA VAL A 28 12.45 -11.92 3.20
C VAL A 28 11.69 -10.72 2.64
N ILE A 29 12.33 -9.54 2.57
CA ILE A 29 11.73 -8.33 2.02
C ILE A 29 11.47 -8.49 0.51
N LEU A 30 12.41 -9.03 -0.26
CA LEU A 30 12.21 -9.26 -1.70
C LEU A 30 11.19 -10.35 -1.99
N PHE A 31 11.17 -11.41 -1.17
CA PHE A 31 10.10 -12.40 -1.20
C PHE A 31 8.73 -11.77 -0.93
N GLU A 32 8.64 -10.85 0.03
CA GLU A 32 7.42 -10.11 0.31
C GLU A 32 6.96 -9.24 -0.86
N GLY A 33 7.90 -8.53 -1.50
CA GLY A 33 7.64 -7.79 -2.74
C GLY A 33 7.06 -8.71 -3.83
N GLY A 34 7.66 -9.89 -4.02
CA GLY A 34 7.15 -10.91 -4.94
C GLY A 34 5.76 -11.46 -4.57
N LEU A 35 5.52 -11.73 -3.29
CA LEU A 35 4.21 -12.20 -2.79
C LEU A 35 3.08 -11.17 -2.98
N THR A 36 3.41 -9.89 -3.04
CA THR A 36 2.45 -8.79 -3.21
C THR A 36 2.04 -8.61 -4.68
N LEU A 37 2.79 -9.20 -5.60
CA LEU A 37 2.54 -9.10 -7.03
C LEU A 37 1.47 -10.11 -7.48
N ASP A 38 0.20 -9.80 -7.19
CA ASP A 38 -0.96 -10.56 -7.68
C ASP A 38 -1.55 -9.90 -8.93
N PHE A 39 -1.31 -10.48 -10.11
CA PHE A 39 -1.79 -9.89 -11.36
C PHE A 39 -3.32 -9.86 -11.49
N HIS A 40 -4.05 -10.65 -10.68
CA HIS A 40 -5.51 -10.66 -10.67
C HIS A 40 -6.09 -9.45 -9.94
N ALA A 41 -5.35 -8.84 -9.00
CA ALA A 41 -5.80 -7.68 -8.24
C ALA A 41 -5.60 -6.33 -8.95
N LEU A 42 -5.11 -6.34 -10.20
CA LEU A 42 -4.80 -5.13 -10.96
C LEU A 42 -6.10 -4.46 -11.47
N PRO A 43 -6.42 -3.23 -11.04
CA PRO A 43 -7.68 -2.58 -11.39
C PRO A 43 -7.85 -2.42 -12.90
N GLU A 44 -9.08 -2.67 -13.37
CA GLU A 44 -9.46 -2.49 -14.76
C GLU A 44 -9.15 -1.05 -15.23
N GLY A 45 -8.61 -0.91 -16.44
CA GLY A 45 -8.24 0.40 -17.00
C GLY A 45 -6.92 1.01 -16.53
N THR A 46 -6.25 0.41 -15.53
CA THR A 46 -4.92 0.86 -15.05
C THR A 46 -3.76 0.05 -15.66
N GLY A 47 -4.02 -1.17 -16.12
CA GLY A 47 -2.97 -2.09 -16.59
C GLY A 47 -2.14 -1.58 -17.79
N LYS A 48 -2.73 -0.80 -18.70
CA LYS A 48 -1.97 -0.20 -19.83
C LYS A 48 -0.90 0.77 -19.33
N ALA A 49 -1.21 1.58 -18.32
CA ALA A 49 -0.28 2.56 -17.75
C ALA A 49 0.84 1.86 -16.99
N VAL A 50 0.49 0.93 -16.10
CA VAL A 50 1.47 0.14 -15.31
C VAL A 50 2.41 -0.64 -16.22
N ARG A 51 1.88 -1.35 -17.23
CA ARG A 51 2.71 -2.11 -18.18
C ARG A 51 3.71 -1.22 -18.91
N ARG A 52 3.33 -0.01 -19.31
CA ARG A 52 4.26 0.93 -19.96
C ARG A 52 5.30 1.49 -18.99
N LEU A 53 4.92 1.80 -17.75
CA LEU A 53 5.87 2.22 -16.71
C LEU A 53 6.90 1.13 -16.42
N VAL A 54 6.52 -0.14 -16.46
CA VAL A 54 7.44 -1.24 -16.23
C VAL A 54 8.31 -1.52 -17.47
N LEU A 55 7.69 -1.70 -18.65
CA LEU A 55 8.42 -2.11 -19.86
C LEU A 55 9.26 -0.98 -20.49
N LEU A 56 8.78 0.26 -20.46
CA LEU A 56 9.51 1.41 -21.00
C LEU A 56 10.16 2.21 -19.87
N GLY A 57 9.42 2.42 -18.78
CA GLY A 57 9.89 3.26 -17.68
C GLY A 57 11.05 2.63 -16.90
N ALA A 58 11.04 1.33 -16.62
CA ALA A 58 12.16 0.73 -15.88
C ALA A 58 13.50 0.83 -16.65
N PRO A 59 13.60 0.48 -17.95
CA PRO A 59 14.84 0.66 -18.70
C PRO A 59 15.26 2.12 -18.85
N ILE A 60 14.33 3.03 -19.16
CA ILE A 60 14.63 4.46 -19.30
C ILE A 60 15.06 5.05 -17.96
N GLY A 61 14.37 4.70 -16.87
CA GLY A 61 14.67 5.10 -15.51
C GLY A 61 16.02 4.58 -15.03
N TRP A 62 16.37 3.34 -15.37
CA TRP A 62 17.68 2.77 -15.08
C TRP A 62 18.78 3.52 -15.82
N ALA A 63 18.67 3.67 -17.14
CA ALA A 63 19.66 4.39 -17.94
C ALA A 63 19.80 5.85 -17.48
N GLY A 64 18.69 6.53 -17.20
CA GLY A 64 18.69 7.90 -16.70
C GLY A 64 19.30 8.03 -15.29
N SER A 65 19.02 7.07 -14.40
CA SER A 65 19.59 7.04 -13.05
C SER A 65 21.09 6.75 -13.08
N ALA A 66 21.53 5.80 -13.90
CA ALA A 66 22.95 5.50 -14.10
C ALA A 66 23.69 6.71 -14.69
N ALA A 67 23.11 7.39 -15.68
CA ALA A 67 23.68 8.62 -16.23
C ALA A 67 23.73 9.74 -15.18
N ALA A 68 22.70 9.92 -14.37
CA ALA A 68 22.69 10.93 -13.31
C ALA A 68 23.72 10.62 -12.20
N LEU A 69 23.97 9.35 -11.90
CA LEU A 69 25.02 8.93 -10.97
C LEU A 69 26.40 9.21 -11.54
N HIS A 70 26.64 8.85 -12.80
CA HIS A 70 27.93 9.05 -13.44
C HIS A 70 28.25 10.55 -13.62
N PHE A 71 27.33 11.32 -14.22
CA PHE A 71 27.57 12.73 -14.51
C PHE A 71 27.27 13.68 -13.34
N GLY A 72 26.34 13.32 -12.46
CA GLY A 72 25.94 14.15 -11.32
C GLY A 72 26.75 13.86 -10.06
N ALA A 73 26.84 12.59 -9.65
CA ALA A 73 27.60 12.18 -8.47
C ALA A 73 29.10 11.96 -8.78
N GLY A 74 29.45 11.70 -10.04
CA GLY A 74 30.84 11.48 -10.47
C GLY A 74 31.34 10.04 -10.26
N LEU A 75 30.43 9.08 -10.12
CA LEU A 75 30.77 7.67 -9.89
C LEU A 75 31.18 6.97 -11.18
N ASP A 76 32.00 5.92 -11.08
CA ASP A 76 32.30 5.06 -12.23
C ASP A 76 31.05 4.40 -12.83
N TRP A 77 31.11 4.04 -14.11
CA TRP A 77 30.02 3.38 -14.83
C TRP A 77 29.60 2.05 -14.19
N ALA A 78 30.55 1.29 -13.63
CA ALA A 78 30.24 0.04 -12.96
C ALA A 78 29.32 0.27 -11.75
N VAL A 79 29.69 1.18 -10.86
CA VAL A 79 28.89 1.52 -9.67
C VAL A 79 27.56 2.18 -10.07
N SER A 80 27.60 3.07 -11.07
CA SER A 80 26.43 3.76 -11.59
C SER A 80 25.39 2.82 -12.20
N ALA A 81 25.84 1.76 -12.89
CA ALA A 81 24.95 0.76 -13.46
C ALA A 81 24.24 -0.05 -12.35
N VAL A 82 24.98 -0.48 -11.31
CA VAL A 82 24.40 -1.22 -10.19
C VAL A 82 23.42 -0.34 -9.41
N LEU A 83 23.86 0.82 -8.91
CA LEU A 83 23.01 1.71 -8.12
C LEU A 83 21.84 2.26 -8.94
N GLY A 84 22.03 2.52 -10.24
CA GLY A 84 20.95 2.88 -11.15
C GLY A 84 19.90 1.77 -11.30
N GLY A 85 20.32 0.49 -11.26
CA GLY A 85 19.42 -0.65 -11.27
C GLY A 85 18.61 -0.75 -9.99
N ILE A 86 19.26 -0.53 -8.83
CA ILE A 86 18.58 -0.44 -7.52
C ILE A 86 17.55 0.72 -7.55
N MET A 87 17.84 1.80 -8.26
CA MET A 87 16.92 2.93 -8.45
C MET A 87 15.74 2.66 -9.39
N ILE A 88 15.56 1.46 -9.94
CA ILE A 88 14.24 1.08 -10.47
C ILE A 88 13.26 0.91 -9.30
N VAL A 89 13.76 0.42 -8.16
CA VAL A 89 12.94 0.11 -6.98
C VAL A 89 12.31 1.39 -6.41
N THR A 90 10.99 1.34 -6.28
CA THR A 90 10.15 2.32 -5.59
C THR A 90 9.55 1.64 -4.37
N GLY A 91 9.39 2.34 -3.25
CA GLY A 91 9.00 1.70 -1.99
C GLY A 91 7.48 1.53 -1.83
N PRO A 92 6.89 0.32 -2.02
CA PRO A 92 5.46 0.10 -1.78
C PRO A 92 5.06 0.39 -0.32
N THR A 93 5.98 0.15 0.61
CA THR A 93 5.82 0.41 2.05
C THR A 93 5.73 1.89 2.39
N VAL A 94 6.37 2.76 1.61
CA VAL A 94 6.37 4.22 1.83
C VAL A 94 5.23 4.89 1.06
N ILE A 95 4.95 4.45 -0.17
CA ILE A 95 3.92 5.09 -0.99
C ILE A 95 2.51 4.87 -0.43
N ALA A 96 2.18 3.67 0.08
CA ALA A 96 0.82 3.37 0.53
C ALA A 96 0.32 4.27 1.67
N PRO A 97 1.08 4.52 2.76
CA PRO A 97 0.71 5.53 3.76
C PRO A 97 0.57 6.95 3.18
N LEU A 98 1.45 7.35 2.26
CA LEU A 98 1.42 8.69 1.65
C LEU A 98 0.17 8.90 0.80
N LEU A 99 -0.23 7.90 0.00
CA LEU A 99 -1.44 7.94 -0.80
C LEU A 99 -2.70 8.07 0.07
N ARG A 100 -2.75 7.32 1.19
CA ARG A 100 -3.83 7.41 2.17
C ARG A 100 -3.89 8.78 2.84
N GLN A 101 -2.75 9.31 3.25
CA GLN A 101 -2.66 10.65 3.86
C GLN A 101 -3.12 11.75 2.88
N ALA A 102 -2.73 11.65 1.61
CA ALA A 102 -3.09 12.61 0.57
C ALA A 102 -4.53 12.44 0.04
N ARG A 103 -5.26 11.40 0.48
CA ARG A 103 -6.60 11.02 -0.01
C ARG A 103 -6.66 11.04 -1.54
N LEU A 104 -5.68 10.42 -2.19
CA LEU A 104 -5.52 10.56 -3.62
C LEU A 104 -6.61 9.82 -4.40
N ALA A 105 -7.09 10.40 -5.50
CA ALA A 105 -8.04 9.78 -6.42
C ALA A 105 -7.60 8.35 -6.80
N ARG A 106 -8.57 7.44 -6.89
CA ARG A 106 -8.34 5.99 -7.01
C ARG A 106 -7.42 5.63 -8.16
N ARG A 107 -7.63 6.25 -9.33
CA ARG A 107 -6.88 5.92 -10.56
C ARG A 107 -5.37 6.25 -10.47
N PRO A 108 -4.92 7.49 -10.18
CA PRO A 108 -3.49 7.77 -10.00
C PRO A 108 -2.89 7.08 -8.77
N ALA A 109 -3.67 6.88 -7.70
CA ALA A 109 -3.23 6.10 -6.54
C ALA A 109 -2.93 4.65 -6.91
N ALA A 110 -3.82 4.00 -7.66
CA ALA A 110 -3.65 2.64 -8.16
C ALA A 110 -2.42 2.54 -9.09
N VAL A 111 -2.23 3.48 -10.03
CA VAL A 111 -1.05 3.50 -10.90
C VAL A 111 0.24 3.54 -10.07
N LEU A 112 0.34 4.44 -9.09
CA LEU A 112 1.52 4.59 -8.24
C LEU A 112 1.77 3.37 -7.35
N GLN A 113 0.70 2.80 -6.78
CA GLN A 113 0.80 1.62 -5.94
C GLN A 113 1.23 0.40 -6.75
N TRP A 114 0.63 0.17 -7.92
CA TRP A 114 0.98 -0.94 -8.80
C TRP A 114 2.36 -0.79 -9.43
N GLU A 115 2.74 0.43 -9.82
CA GLU A 115 4.11 0.70 -10.22
C GLU A 115 5.07 0.31 -9.10
N ALA A 116 4.79 0.69 -7.85
CA ALA A 116 5.64 0.34 -6.72
C ALA A 116 5.72 -1.16 -6.46
N ILE A 117 4.60 -1.87 -6.51
CA ILE A 117 4.54 -3.32 -6.32
C ILE A 117 5.29 -4.06 -7.43
N VAL A 118 5.19 -3.63 -8.69
CA VAL A 118 5.85 -4.32 -9.81
C VAL A 118 7.34 -3.97 -9.90
N ASN A 119 7.69 -2.70 -9.70
CA ASN A 119 9.09 -2.25 -9.83
C ASN A 119 9.96 -2.72 -8.66
N ASP A 120 9.39 -3.11 -7.53
CA ASP A 120 10.14 -3.63 -6.39
C ASP A 120 10.90 -4.95 -6.73
N PRO A 121 10.23 -6.04 -7.14
CA PRO A 121 10.93 -7.25 -7.59
C PRO A 121 11.70 -7.01 -8.89
N VAL A 122 11.15 -6.27 -9.86
CA VAL A 122 11.83 -6.03 -11.15
C VAL A 122 13.14 -5.25 -10.97
N GLY A 123 13.13 -4.23 -10.12
CA GLY A 123 14.32 -3.44 -9.83
C GLY A 123 15.38 -4.21 -9.06
N ALA A 124 14.97 -5.07 -8.11
CA ALA A 124 15.90 -5.97 -7.43
C ALA A 124 16.57 -6.94 -8.41
N LEU A 125 15.81 -7.54 -9.33
CA LEU A 125 16.34 -8.42 -10.38
C LEU A 125 17.32 -7.67 -11.30
N ALA A 126 16.95 -6.47 -11.75
CA ALA A 126 17.82 -5.64 -12.58
C ALA A 126 19.12 -5.28 -11.85
N ALA A 127 19.05 -4.97 -10.56
CA ALA A 127 20.22 -4.65 -9.74
C ALA A 127 21.14 -5.86 -9.53
N VAL A 128 20.59 -7.05 -9.26
CA VAL A 128 21.37 -8.30 -9.17
C VAL A 128 22.09 -8.58 -10.48
N LEU A 129 21.38 -8.50 -11.62
CA LEU A 129 21.98 -8.69 -12.94
C LEU A 129 23.09 -7.68 -13.22
N ALA A 130 22.87 -6.40 -12.88
CA ALA A 130 23.87 -5.35 -13.03
C ALA A 130 25.12 -5.65 -12.18
N LEU A 131 24.93 -6.10 -10.94
CA LEU A 131 26.02 -6.47 -10.03
C LEU A 131 26.82 -7.64 -10.59
N GLU A 132 26.15 -8.71 -11.03
CA GLU A 132 26.82 -9.87 -11.62
C GLU A 132 27.65 -9.47 -12.85
N VAL A 133 27.09 -8.68 -13.77
CA VAL A 133 27.81 -8.18 -14.94
C VAL A 133 29.07 -7.41 -14.52
N VAL A 134 28.97 -6.55 -13.50
CA VAL A 134 30.11 -5.78 -12.99
C VAL A 134 31.15 -6.71 -12.36
N LEU A 135 30.75 -7.59 -11.46
CA LEU A 135 31.67 -8.51 -10.77
C LEU A 135 32.45 -9.37 -11.77
N VAL A 136 31.75 -9.93 -12.76
CA VAL A 136 32.37 -10.79 -13.77
C VAL A 136 33.32 -10.00 -14.69
N ARG A 137 32.95 -8.77 -15.06
CA ARG A 137 33.85 -7.90 -15.83
C ARG A 137 35.12 -7.55 -15.06
N THR A 138 35.00 -7.38 -13.74
CA THR A 138 36.11 -6.97 -12.87
C THR A 138 37.08 -8.13 -12.61
N THR A 139 36.59 -9.38 -12.62
CA THR A 139 37.43 -10.58 -12.45
C THR A 139 38.13 -11.05 -13.72
N GLY A 140 37.93 -10.37 -14.85
CA GLY A 140 38.67 -10.64 -16.11
C GLY A 140 38.22 -11.89 -16.87
N VAL A 141 37.06 -12.44 -16.52
CA VAL A 141 36.46 -13.61 -17.19
C VAL A 141 36.02 -13.26 -18.61
N GLY A 142 36.22 -14.15 -19.57
CA GLY A 142 35.82 -13.92 -20.96
C GLY A 142 34.31 -13.72 -21.11
N TRP A 143 33.87 -12.84 -22.03
CA TRP A 143 32.44 -12.51 -22.24
C TRP A 143 31.52 -13.73 -22.40
N ALA A 144 32.01 -14.82 -23.02
CA ALA A 144 31.24 -16.05 -23.19
C ALA A 144 31.02 -16.80 -21.87
N GLU A 145 32.04 -16.86 -21.01
CA GLU A 145 31.97 -17.49 -19.69
C GLU A 145 31.15 -16.63 -18.72
N ALA A 146 31.22 -15.31 -18.87
CA ALA A 146 30.37 -14.35 -18.17
C ALA A 146 28.88 -14.50 -18.52
N ALA A 147 28.57 -14.58 -19.81
CA ALA A 147 27.20 -14.80 -20.25
C ALA A 147 26.68 -16.17 -19.76
N ALA A 148 27.53 -17.20 -19.79
CA ALA A 148 27.18 -18.54 -19.32
C ALA A 148 26.92 -18.57 -17.80
N SER A 149 27.76 -17.91 -16.98
CA SER A 149 27.60 -17.87 -15.53
C SER A 149 26.33 -17.12 -15.11
N ILE A 150 26.08 -15.94 -15.69
CA ILE A 150 24.86 -15.14 -15.44
C ILE A 150 23.62 -15.93 -15.87
N THR A 151 23.63 -16.47 -17.10
CA THR A 151 22.48 -17.24 -17.61
C THR A 151 22.24 -18.47 -16.74
N GLY A 152 23.30 -19.19 -16.34
CA GLY A 152 23.20 -20.32 -15.43
C GLY A 152 22.61 -19.95 -14.07
N GLY A 153 23.04 -18.82 -13.50
CA GLY A 153 22.52 -18.27 -12.25
C GLY A 153 21.04 -17.93 -12.30
N VAL A 154 20.65 -17.17 -13.31
CA VAL A 154 19.25 -16.76 -13.53
C VAL A 154 18.37 -17.99 -13.75
N VAL A 155 18.81 -18.94 -14.58
CA VAL A 155 18.06 -20.18 -14.84
C VAL A 155 17.93 -21.01 -13.58
N LEU A 156 19.02 -21.20 -12.82
CA LEU A 156 19.00 -21.94 -11.57
C LEU A 156 18.03 -21.31 -10.56
N ALA A 157 18.15 -20.00 -10.34
CA ALA A 157 17.31 -19.30 -9.39
C ALA A 157 15.84 -19.27 -9.83
N ALA A 158 15.56 -19.13 -11.12
CA ALA A 158 14.20 -19.28 -11.64
C ALA A 158 13.65 -20.69 -11.42
N LEU A 159 14.44 -21.74 -11.68
CA LEU A 159 14.04 -23.13 -11.46
C LEU A 159 13.79 -23.42 -9.97
N VAL A 160 14.68 -22.98 -9.08
CA VAL A 160 14.52 -23.13 -7.63
C VAL A 160 13.28 -22.37 -7.15
N GLY A 161 13.11 -21.11 -7.55
CA GLY A 161 11.96 -20.30 -7.20
C GLY A 161 10.64 -20.92 -7.70
N LEU A 162 10.60 -21.41 -8.93
CA LEU A 162 9.44 -22.10 -9.50
C LEU A 162 9.15 -23.43 -8.80
N ALA A 163 10.18 -24.21 -8.46
CA ALA A 163 10.05 -25.50 -7.79
C ALA A 163 9.49 -25.33 -6.38
N PHE A 164 10.09 -24.45 -5.57
CA PHE A 164 9.61 -24.17 -4.22
C PHE A 164 8.25 -23.48 -4.23
N GLY A 165 8.04 -22.52 -5.12
CA GLY A 165 6.77 -21.80 -5.25
C GLY A 165 5.62 -22.75 -5.60
N ARG A 166 5.76 -23.54 -6.68
CA ARG A 166 4.74 -24.52 -7.07
C ARG A 166 4.59 -25.65 -6.05
N GLY A 167 5.69 -26.13 -5.47
CA GLY A 167 5.67 -27.18 -4.45
C GLY A 167 4.89 -26.79 -3.21
N LEU A 168 5.13 -25.58 -2.69
CA LEU A 168 4.36 -25.01 -1.58
C LEU A 168 2.90 -24.79 -1.94
N SER A 169 2.62 -24.17 -3.10
CA SER A 169 1.25 -23.95 -3.54
C SER A 169 0.48 -25.26 -3.68
N TRP A 170 1.10 -26.31 -4.23
CA TRP A 170 0.51 -27.65 -4.31
C TRP A 170 0.26 -28.26 -2.94
N ALA A 171 1.24 -28.18 -2.02
CA ALA A 171 1.09 -28.71 -0.66
C ALA A 171 -0.02 -28.00 0.12
N PHE A 172 -0.17 -26.69 -0.06
CA PHE A 172 -1.22 -25.91 0.58
C PHE A 172 -2.60 -26.16 -0.02
N ARG A 173 -2.72 -26.25 -1.36
CA ARG A 173 -4.01 -26.55 -2.02
C ARG A 173 -4.54 -27.94 -1.67
N ASN A 174 -3.65 -28.93 -1.51
CA ASN A 174 -4.05 -30.32 -1.22
C ASN A 174 -4.15 -30.62 0.29
N GLY A 175 -3.97 -29.63 1.16
CA GLY A 175 -4.09 -29.82 2.60
C GLY A 175 -2.97 -30.67 3.23
N HIS A 176 -1.81 -30.80 2.58
CA HIS A 176 -0.65 -31.52 3.13
C HIS A 176 0.01 -30.76 4.28
N VAL A 177 -0.24 -29.45 4.41
CA VAL A 177 0.25 -28.61 5.50
C VAL A 177 -0.95 -28.06 6.29
N PRO A 178 -1.04 -28.34 7.59
CA PRO A 178 -2.06 -27.76 8.46
C PRO A 178 -2.02 -26.22 8.43
N GLU A 179 -3.17 -25.57 8.58
CA GLU A 179 -3.31 -24.10 8.49
C GLU A 179 -2.29 -23.34 9.34
N TYR A 180 -2.18 -23.69 10.62
CA TYR A 180 -1.25 -23.07 11.57
C TYR A 180 0.24 -23.27 11.24
N MET A 181 0.59 -24.24 10.39
CA MET A 181 1.96 -24.53 9.97
C MET A 181 2.34 -23.90 8.63
N LYS A 182 1.39 -23.35 7.86
CA LYS A 182 1.66 -22.79 6.53
C LYS A 182 2.72 -21.71 6.57
N VAL A 183 2.62 -20.81 7.55
CA VAL A 183 3.56 -19.71 7.74
C VAL A 183 4.98 -20.20 8.13
N PRO A 184 5.17 -21.04 9.18
CA PRO A 184 6.48 -21.61 9.48
C PRO A 184 7.11 -22.36 8.31
N VAL A 185 6.32 -23.17 7.59
CA VAL A 185 6.79 -23.94 6.43
C VAL A 185 7.19 -23.02 5.28
N LEU A 186 6.42 -21.95 5.02
CA LEU A 186 6.75 -20.93 4.02
C LEU A 186 8.10 -20.27 4.32
N PHE A 187 8.34 -19.89 5.59
CA PHE A 187 9.58 -19.24 5.99
C PHE A 187 10.78 -20.20 5.94
N ALA A 188 10.61 -21.44 6.39
CA ALA A 188 11.64 -22.46 6.28
C ALA A 188 12.01 -22.73 4.81
N ALA A 189 11.00 -22.88 3.94
CA ALA A 189 11.20 -23.05 2.51
C ALA A 189 11.89 -21.84 1.87
N LEU A 190 11.55 -20.62 2.28
CA LEU A 190 12.24 -19.39 1.84
C LEU A 190 13.72 -19.44 2.19
N LEU A 191 14.06 -19.74 3.45
CA LEU A 191 15.45 -19.80 3.88
C LEU A 191 16.23 -20.91 3.18
N VAL A 192 15.61 -22.07 2.96
CA VAL A 192 16.23 -23.19 2.23
C VAL A 192 16.43 -22.83 0.76
N ALA A 193 15.44 -22.23 0.11
CA ALA A 193 15.55 -21.79 -1.28
C ALA A 193 16.63 -20.71 -1.44
N PHE A 194 16.63 -19.71 -0.55
CA PHE A 194 17.63 -18.65 -0.50
C PHE A 194 19.04 -19.23 -0.30
N ALA A 195 19.27 -19.94 0.81
CA ALA A 195 20.58 -20.45 1.16
C ALA A 195 21.06 -21.51 0.16
N GLY A 196 20.19 -22.43 -0.24
CA GLY A 196 20.52 -23.49 -1.19
C GLY A 196 20.91 -22.95 -2.57
N CYS A 197 20.21 -21.94 -3.06
CA CYS A 197 20.56 -21.29 -4.33
C CYS A 197 21.84 -20.45 -4.20
N ASN A 198 21.99 -19.72 -3.09
CA ASN A 198 23.18 -18.92 -2.81
C ASN A 198 24.47 -19.74 -2.63
N LEU A 199 24.37 -21.01 -2.22
CA LEU A 199 25.49 -21.97 -2.18
C LEU A 199 25.98 -22.36 -3.57
N ALA A 200 25.08 -22.45 -4.54
CA ALA A 200 25.43 -22.83 -5.92
C ALA A 200 25.97 -21.63 -6.70
N LEU A 201 25.30 -20.48 -6.62
CA LEU A 201 25.78 -19.23 -7.19
C LEU A 201 25.43 -18.07 -6.24
N HIS A 202 26.45 -17.29 -5.87
CA HIS A 202 26.28 -16.14 -4.98
C HIS A 202 25.27 -15.15 -5.57
N GLU A 203 24.40 -14.58 -4.73
CA GLU A 203 23.33 -13.60 -5.05
C GLU A 203 22.13 -14.15 -5.84
N SER A 204 22.25 -15.32 -6.46
CA SER A 204 21.12 -16.00 -7.14
C SER A 204 19.97 -16.36 -6.18
N GLY A 205 20.27 -16.51 -4.89
CA GLY A 205 19.27 -16.73 -3.84
C GLY A 205 18.22 -15.62 -3.72
N LEU A 206 18.61 -14.35 -3.94
CA LEU A 206 17.68 -13.21 -3.92
C LEU A 206 16.70 -13.29 -5.09
N LEU A 207 17.18 -13.68 -6.27
CA LEU A 207 16.35 -13.92 -7.45
C LEU A 207 15.39 -15.10 -7.22
N ALA A 208 15.88 -16.20 -6.62
CA ALA A 208 15.09 -17.40 -6.38
C ALA A 208 13.90 -17.13 -5.44
N VAL A 209 14.13 -16.43 -4.33
CA VAL A 209 13.02 -16.10 -3.40
C VAL A 209 12.05 -15.08 -3.99
N THR A 210 12.53 -14.14 -4.82
CA THR A 210 11.65 -13.21 -5.54
C THR A 210 10.71 -13.97 -6.48
N VAL A 211 11.24 -14.89 -7.29
CA VAL A 211 10.45 -15.76 -8.18
C VAL A 211 9.51 -16.65 -7.38
N MET A 212 9.96 -17.21 -6.26
CA MET A 212 9.13 -18.01 -5.35
C MET A 212 7.92 -17.22 -4.86
N GLY A 213 8.12 -15.96 -4.44
CA GLY A 213 7.05 -15.07 -3.99
C GLY A 213 6.02 -14.81 -5.10
N VAL A 214 6.48 -14.44 -6.31
CA VAL A 214 5.60 -14.18 -7.46
C VAL A 214 4.77 -15.41 -7.83
N VAL A 215 5.37 -16.61 -7.81
CA VAL A 215 4.67 -17.86 -8.11
C VAL A 215 3.57 -18.14 -7.08
N ILE A 216 3.85 -17.95 -5.79
CA ILE A 216 2.87 -18.20 -4.72
C ILE A 216 1.74 -17.15 -4.77
N ALA A 217 2.06 -15.89 -5.06
CA ALA A 217 1.08 -14.81 -5.18
C ALA A 217 0.01 -15.12 -6.21
N ASN A 218 0.41 -15.68 -7.36
CA ASN A 218 -0.46 -15.95 -8.50
C ASN A 218 -0.96 -17.41 -8.52
N ALA A 219 -0.94 -18.10 -7.37
CA ALA A 219 -1.35 -19.48 -7.23
C ALA A 219 -2.73 -19.64 -6.56
N ASP A 220 -3.63 -18.66 -6.63
CA ASP A 220 -5.05 -18.75 -6.23
C ASP A 220 -5.31 -19.64 -4.99
N LEU A 221 -4.61 -19.33 -3.89
CA LEU A 221 -4.65 -20.16 -2.68
C LEU A 221 -5.90 -19.85 -1.85
N PRO A 222 -6.70 -20.85 -1.42
CA PRO A 222 -7.91 -20.63 -0.63
C PRO A 222 -7.70 -19.94 0.73
N SER A 223 -6.48 -19.98 1.28
CA SER A 223 -6.14 -19.37 2.59
C SER A 223 -5.07 -18.27 2.47
N TYR A 224 -5.26 -17.37 1.52
CA TYR A 224 -4.33 -16.27 1.28
C TYR A 224 -4.25 -15.27 2.44
N THR A 225 -5.34 -15.13 3.21
CA THR A 225 -5.48 -14.11 4.26
C THR A 225 -4.54 -14.29 5.46
N GLU A 226 -4.30 -15.52 5.92
CA GLU A 226 -3.39 -15.77 7.05
C GLU A 226 -1.92 -15.55 6.67
N ILE A 227 -1.53 -15.99 5.47
CA ILE A 227 -0.20 -15.74 4.91
C ILE A 227 0.03 -14.23 4.79
N ARG A 228 -0.98 -13.47 4.33
CA ARG A 228 -0.91 -12.01 4.20
C ARG A 228 -0.77 -11.28 5.54
N ARG A 229 -1.50 -11.69 6.58
CA ARG A 229 -1.39 -11.05 7.92
C ARG A 229 -0.05 -11.30 8.59
N PHE A 230 0.47 -12.52 8.50
CA PHE A 230 1.81 -12.79 9.03
C PHE A 230 2.90 -12.03 8.27
N LYS A 231 2.77 -11.96 6.94
CA LYS A 231 3.64 -11.15 6.06
C LYS A 231 3.70 -9.71 6.55
N GLU A 232 2.56 -9.08 6.81
CA GLU A 232 2.50 -7.68 7.29
C GLU A 232 3.31 -7.48 8.58
N HIS A 233 3.17 -8.36 9.58
CA HIS A 233 3.90 -8.22 10.84
C HIS A 233 5.40 -8.51 10.71
N ALA A 234 5.78 -9.60 10.03
CA ALA A 234 7.19 -9.95 9.84
C ALA A 234 7.92 -8.88 9.03
N THR A 235 7.29 -8.36 7.99
CA THR A 235 7.87 -7.34 7.11
C THR A 235 8.00 -6.02 7.83
N VAL A 236 6.99 -5.57 8.58
CA VAL A 236 7.11 -4.35 9.38
C VAL A 236 8.26 -4.43 10.38
N LEU A 237 8.43 -5.57 11.06
CA LEU A 237 9.54 -5.79 11.98
C LEU A 237 10.89 -5.80 11.27
N LEU A 238 11.03 -6.54 10.18
CA LEU A 238 12.28 -6.66 9.43
C LEU A 238 12.68 -5.36 8.74
N VAL A 239 11.73 -4.68 8.08
CA VAL A 239 11.95 -3.39 7.43
C VAL A 239 12.34 -2.34 8.45
N SER A 240 11.63 -2.26 9.58
CA SER A 240 11.97 -1.31 10.66
C SER A 240 13.33 -1.63 11.27
N GLY A 241 13.61 -2.91 11.54
CA GLY A 241 14.88 -3.36 12.09
C GLY A 241 16.06 -3.07 11.17
N VAL A 242 15.97 -3.46 9.89
CA VAL A 242 17.00 -3.19 8.87
C VAL A 242 17.21 -1.69 8.69
N PHE A 243 16.15 -0.89 8.64
CA PHE A 243 16.30 0.55 8.51
C PHE A 243 17.00 1.18 9.72
N VAL A 244 16.64 0.77 10.94
CA VAL A 244 17.32 1.23 12.17
C VAL A 244 18.77 0.77 12.21
N LEU A 245 19.07 -0.47 11.82
CA LEU A 245 20.43 -1.00 11.73
C LEU A 245 21.26 -0.23 10.71
N LEU A 246 20.76 -0.05 9.49
CA LEU A 246 21.46 0.69 8.43
C LEU A 246 21.69 2.15 8.84
N ALA A 247 20.68 2.80 9.43
CA ALA A 247 20.84 4.17 9.94
C ALA A 247 21.85 4.27 11.09
N ALA A 248 21.94 3.23 11.93
CA ALA A 248 22.93 3.16 13.01
C ALA A 248 24.34 2.83 12.50
N SER A 249 24.46 2.11 11.38
CA SER A 249 25.73 1.79 10.72
C SER A 249 26.30 2.95 9.91
N LEU A 250 25.52 4.02 9.66
CA LEU A 250 26.00 5.20 8.96
C LEU A 250 26.97 6.00 9.82
N ASP A 251 28.18 6.18 9.31
CA ASP A 251 29.15 7.07 9.92
C ASP A 251 28.90 8.52 9.44
N PHE A 252 28.78 9.46 10.38
CA PHE A 252 28.67 10.89 10.07
C PHE A 252 29.87 11.40 9.29
N SER A 253 31.05 10.79 9.44
CA SER A 253 32.23 11.11 8.64
C SER A 253 32.06 10.75 7.16
N GLN A 254 31.25 9.73 6.84
CA GLN A 254 30.92 9.35 5.46
C GLN A 254 29.82 10.25 4.89
N LEU A 255 28.84 10.65 5.70
CA LEU A 255 27.84 11.64 5.31
C LEU A 255 28.47 13.03 5.07
N ALA A 256 29.49 13.39 5.84
CA ALA A 256 30.25 14.63 5.65
C ALA A 256 31.07 14.65 4.35
N ARG A 257 31.31 13.48 3.72
CA ARG A 257 31.91 13.36 2.37
C ARG A 257 30.89 13.52 1.24
N LEU A 258 29.60 13.67 1.56
CA LEU A 258 28.59 14.00 0.55
C LEU A 258 28.79 15.45 0.10
N ASP A 259 29.50 15.59 -1.01
CA ASP A 259 29.73 16.88 -1.64
C ASP A 259 28.46 17.40 -2.35
N LEU A 260 28.55 18.62 -2.86
CA LEU A 260 27.53 19.24 -3.72
C LEU A 260 27.09 18.30 -4.88
N ARG A 261 27.96 17.40 -5.33
CA ARG A 261 27.68 16.37 -6.35
C ARG A 261 26.56 15.41 -5.94
N ALA A 262 26.52 14.98 -4.68
CA ALA A 262 25.44 14.12 -4.19
C ALA A 262 24.09 14.86 -4.19
N ALA A 263 24.08 16.14 -3.79
CA ALA A 263 22.89 16.97 -3.84
C ALA A 263 22.41 17.21 -5.28
N VAL A 264 23.34 17.47 -6.21
CA VAL A 264 23.04 17.58 -7.65
C VAL A 264 22.44 16.28 -8.18
N PHE A 265 23.02 15.13 -7.85
CA PHE A 265 22.45 13.84 -8.22
C PHE A 265 21.02 13.65 -7.68
N VAL A 266 20.76 13.91 -6.40
CA VAL A 266 19.42 13.78 -5.82
C VAL A 266 18.43 14.70 -6.54
N ALA A 267 18.83 15.94 -6.82
CA ALA A 267 18.01 16.88 -7.58
C ALA A 267 17.71 16.38 -9.00
N LEU A 268 18.72 15.87 -9.72
CA LEU A 268 18.54 15.29 -11.05
C LEU A 268 17.63 14.06 -11.02
N ALA A 269 17.81 13.17 -10.04
CA ALA A 269 17.01 11.97 -9.90
C ALA A 269 15.51 12.29 -9.69
N VAL A 270 15.22 13.28 -8.84
CA VAL A 270 13.85 13.65 -8.46
C VAL A 270 13.18 14.60 -9.46
N LEU A 271 13.89 15.60 -9.97
CA LEU A 271 13.31 16.66 -10.80
C LEU A 271 13.42 16.40 -12.31
N VAL A 272 14.34 15.51 -12.74
CA VAL A 272 14.60 15.26 -14.16
C VAL A 272 14.34 13.81 -14.51
N VAL A 273 15.12 12.87 -13.94
CA VAL A 273 15.07 11.46 -14.33
C VAL A 273 13.68 10.90 -14.14
N ARG A 274 13.12 11.03 -12.92
CA ARG A 274 11.78 10.48 -12.61
C ARG A 274 10.68 11.11 -13.49
N PRO A 275 10.55 12.45 -13.61
CA PRO A 275 9.54 13.04 -14.48
C PRO A 275 9.67 12.66 -15.94
N VAL A 276 10.89 12.68 -16.50
CA VAL A 276 11.13 12.30 -17.90
C VAL A 276 10.74 10.84 -18.13
N THR A 277 11.20 9.93 -17.29
CA THR A 277 10.88 8.50 -17.38
C THR A 277 9.37 8.26 -17.37
N VAL A 278 8.66 8.87 -16.43
CA VAL A 278 7.22 8.66 -16.26
C VAL A 278 6.43 9.30 -17.40
N LEU A 279 6.74 10.55 -17.78
CA LEU A 279 6.01 11.27 -18.83
C LEU A 279 6.18 10.60 -20.20
N VAL A 280 7.38 10.13 -20.52
CA VAL A 280 7.66 9.38 -21.76
C VAL A 280 6.92 8.04 -21.74
N SER A 281 6.96 7.32 -20.62
CA SER A 281 6.30 6.01 -20.49
C SER A 281 4.78 6.12 -20.57
N LEU A 282 4.20 7.16 -19.97
CA LEU A 282 2.75 7.41 -19.96
C LEU A 282 2.24 8.16 -21.20
N ALA A 283 3.12 8.53 -22.14
CA ALA A 283 2.70 9.12 -23.40
C ALA A 283 1.78 8.15 -24.17
N GLY A 284 0.57 8.61 -24.55
CA GLY A 284 -0.43 7.79 -25.24
C GLY A 284 -1.23 6.82 -24.34
N THR A 285 -1.22 7.02 -23.02
CA THR A 285 -2.14 6.36 -22.09
C THR A 285 -3.41 7.18 -21.87
N ASP A 286 -4.43 6.56 -21.30
CA ASP A 286 -5.75 7.17 -21.08
C ASP A 286 -5.79 8.04 -19.80
N LEU A 287 -4.62 8.33 -19.22
CA LEU A 287 -4.43 9.25 -18.09
C LEU A 287 -4.42 10.70 -18.59
N SER A 288 -5.11 11.57 -17.88
CA SER A 288 -5.11 13.01 -18.07
C SER A 288 -3.72 13.62 -17.79
N CYS A 289 -3.45 14.81 -18.31
CA CYS A 289 -2.17 15.49 -18.10
C CYS A 289 -1.89 15.73 -16.60
N ARG A 290 -2.94 16.03 -15.81
CA ARG A 290 -2.82 16.23 -14.36
C ARG A 290 -2.43 14.95 -13.65
N GLU A 291 -3.06 13.83 -13.99
CA GLU A 291 -2.70 12.51 -13.42
C GLU A 291 -1.27 12.14 -13.80
N ARG A 292 -0.85 12.33 -15.06
CA ARG A 292 0.52 12.05 -15.49
C ARG A 292 1.56 12.88 -14.74
N LEU A 293 1.29 14.17 -14.53
CA LEU A 293 2.18 15.05 -13.77
C LEU A 293 2.28 14.60 -12.31
N LEU A 294 1.15 14.27 -11.68
CA LEU A 294 1.15 13.77 -10.31
C LEU A 294 1.98 12.48 -10.18
N VAL A 295 1.79 11.52 -11.08
CA VAL A 295 2.56 10.27 -11.11
C VAL A 295 4.05 10.55 -11.39
N ALA A 296 4.34 11.51 -12.26
CA ALA A 296 5.71 11.90 -12.63
C ALA A 296 6.49 12.55 -11.48
N PHE A 297 5.82 13.33 -10.64
CA PHE A 297 6.40 13.96 -9.45
C PHE A 297 6.24 13.13 -8.17
N THR A 298 5.71 11.91 -8.27
CA THR A 298 5.53 11.02 -7.14
C THR A 298 6.29 9.72 -7.34
N GLY A 299 7.27 9.46 -6.49
CA GLY A 299 8.05 8.22 -6.54
C GLY A 299 9.00 8.11 -5.36
N PRO A 300 8.48 7.95 -4.12
CA PRO A 300 9.32 7.82 -2.94
C PRO A 300 10.17 6.56 -3.03
N ARG A 301 11.44 6.70 -2.64
CA ARG A 301 12.35 5.57 -2.56
C ARG A 301 12.16 4.84 -1.23
N GLY A 302 12.19 3.51 -1.28
CA GLY A 302 11.87 2.65 -0.14
C GLY A 302 13.08 2.14 0.61
N VAL A 303 12.80 1.41 1.69
CA VAL A 303 13.81 0.74 2.53
C VAL A 303 14.59 -0.32 1.75
N VAL A 304 13.95 -0.99 0.79
CA VAL A 304 14.58 -1.98 -0.10
C VAL A 304 15.80 -1.40 -0.80
N LEU A 305 15.70 -0.15 -1.28
CA LEU A 305 16.80 0.54 -1.95
C LEU A 305 18.03 0.63 -1.04
N VAL A 306 17.87 1.07 0.21
CA VAL A 306 18.99 1.24 1.15
C VAL A 306 19.59 -0.12 1.52
N ALA A 307 18.74 -1.13 1.76
CA ALA A 307 19.20 -2.46 2.18
C ALA A 307 19.99 -3.17 1.07
N VAL A 308 19.49 -3.11 -0.17
CA VAL A 308 20.20 -3.67 -1.34
C VAL A 308 21.45 -2.85 -1.66
N ALA A 309 21.42 -1.52 -1.53
CA ALA A 309 22.59 -0.67 -1.70
C ALA A 309 23.70 -0.97 -0.68
N GLY A 310 23.34 -1.22 0.58
CA GLY A 310 24.26 -1.67 1.61
C GLY A 310 24.95 -2.98 1.26
N LEU A 311 24.14 -4.01 0.94
CA LEU A 311 24.65 -5.33 0.57
C LEU A 311 25.55 -5.25 -0.67
N PHE A 312 25.13 -4.57 -1.73
CA PHE A 312 25.87 -4.51 -2.99
C PHE A 312 27.09 -3.59 -2.92
N GLY A 313 27.03 -2.52 -2.13
CA GLY A 313 28.17 -1.65 -1.86
C GLY A 313 29.31 -2.41 -1.21
N GLU A 314 29.02 -3.23 -0.18
CA GLU A 314 30.03 -4.10 0.45
C GLU A 314 30.64 -5.10 -0.54
N ARG A 315 29.83 -5.69 -1.42
CA ARG A 315 30.31 -6.63 -2.44
C ARG A 315 31.25 -5.97 -3.46
N LEU A 316 30.89 -4.79 -3.95
CA LEU A 316 31.70 -4.04 -4.90
C LEU A 316 33.02 -3.58 -4.26
N LEU A 317 32.99 -3.16 -2.99
CA LEU A 317 34.19 -2.83 -2.22
C LEU A 317 35.11 -4.05 -2.06
N ALA A 318 34.57 -5.24 -1.82
CA ALA A 318 35.35 -6.46 -1.67
C ALA A 318 36.12 -6.86 -2.94
N VAL A 319 35.68 -6.42 -4.12
CA VAL A 319 36.36 -6.63 -5.41
C VAL A 319 37.26 -5.44 -5.79
N GLY A 320 37.44 -4.46 -4.89
CA GLY A 320 38.39 -3.36 -5.04
C GLY A 320 37.83 -2.11 -5.74
N ILE A 321 36.50 -1.99 -5.86
CA ILE A 321 35.88 -0.79 -6.45
C ILE A 321 35.69 0.26 -5.35
N GLU A 322 36.62 1.20 -5.23
CA GLU A 322 36.65 2.21 -4.15
C GLU A 322 35.40 3.10 -4.11
N ASP A 323 34.85 3.47 -5.27
CA ASP A 323 33.64 4.29 -5.42
C ASP A 323 32.41 3.66 -4.74
N ALA A 324 32.41 2.35 -4.51
CA ALA A 324 31.30 1.65 -3.87
C ALA A 324 31.07 2.06 -2.41
N ALA A 325 32.05 2.71 -1.76
CA ALA A 325 31.88 3.30 -0.43
C ALA A 325 30.81 4.40 -0.40
N LEU A 326 30.54 5.06 -1.53
CA LEU A 326 29.54 6.12 -1.64
C LEU A 326 28.13 5.61 -1.93
N VAL A 327 27.97 4.33 -2.29
CA VAL A 327 26.67 3.73 -2.67
C VAL A 327 25.65 3.85 -1.54
N THR A 328 26.03 3.42 -0.33
CA THR A 328 25.13 3.42 0.84
C THR A 328 24.78 4.84 1.31
N PRO A 329 25.74 5.77 1.48
CA PRO A 329 25.43 7.16 1.82
C PRO A 329 24.52 7.85 0.79
N ILE A 330 24.76 7.68 -0.51
CA ILE A 330 23.95 8.29 -1.57
C ILE A 330 22.53 7.71 -1.57
N ALA A 331 22.40 6.39 -1.44
CA ALA A 331 21.12 5.70 -1.34
C ALA A 331 20.29 6.22 -0.16
N PHE A 332 20.92 6.34 1.02
CA PHE A 332 20.27 6.86 2.21
C PHE A 332 19.84 8.33 2.06
N ALA A 333 20.72 9.19 1.53
CA ALA A 333 20.40 10.59 1.28
C ALA A 333 19.21 10.75 0.32
N LEU A 334 19.18 9.95 -0.76
CA LEU A 334 18.07 9.93 -1.71
C LEU A 334 16.76 9.49 -1.05
N VAL A 335 16.77 8.43 -0.24
CA VAL A 335 15.58 7.96 0.49
C VAL A 335 15.10 9.01 1.48
N MET A 336 15.99 9.61 2.27
CA MET A 336 15.65 10.67 3.22
C MET A 336 14.99 11.85 2.51
N VAL A 337 15.62 12.38 1.46
CA VAL A 337 15.10 13.54 0.71
C VAL A 337 13.76 13.18 0.05
N THR A 338 13.64 12.02 -0.58
CA THR A 338 12.38 11.66 -1.25
C THR A 338 11.25 11.41 -0.26
N VAL A 339 11.50 10.78 0.89
CA VAL A 339 10.48 10.60 1.94
C VAL A 339 10.00 11.95 2.46
N LEU A 340 10.91 12.90 2.73
CA LEU A 340 10.54 14.23 3.21
C LEU A 340 9.78 15.04 2.14
N VAL A 341 10.33 15.11 0.93
CA VAL A 341 9.73 15.89 -0.18
C VAL A 341 8.34 15.38 -0.53
N HIS A 342 8.16 14.05 -0.67
CA HIS A 342 6.85 13.49 -1.00
C HIS A 342 5.93 13.44 0.23
N GLY A 343 6.49 13.25 1.43
CA GLY A 343 5.76 13.26 2.70
C GLY A 343 4.99 14.55 2.94
N PHE A 344 5.67 15.69 2.76
CA PHE A 344 5.04 17.00 2.91
C PHE A 344 4.45 17.55 1.61
N GLY A 345 4.99 17.15 0.44
CA GLY A 345 4.63 17.70 -0.86
C GLY A 345 3.48 17.01 -1.59
N LEU A 346 3.18 15.74 -1.31
CA LEU A 346 2.17 14.99 -2.08
C LEU A 346 0.74 15.55 -1.86
N SER A 347 0.36 15.82 -0.61
CA SER A 347 -0.96 16.36 -0.28
C SER A 347 -1.25 17.73 -0.93
N PRO A 348 -0.36 18.75 -0.86
CA PRO A 348 -0.59 20.01 -1.57
C PRO A 348 -0.54 19.85 -3.09
N LEU A 349 0.32 18.99 -3.63
CA LEU A 349 0.39 18.72 -5.07
C LEU A 349 -0.91 18.09 -5.59
N ALA A 350 -1.44 17.09 -4.88
CA ALA A 350 -2.71 16.45 -5.22
C ALA A 350 -3.88 17.46 -5.23
N ARG A 351 -3.93 18.36 -4.23
CA ARG A 351 -4.94 19.44 -4.17
C ARG A 351 -4.78 20.44 -5.30
N ALA A 352 -3.56 20.88 -5.60
CA ALA A 352 -3.29 21.82 -6.69
C ALA A 352 -3.69 21.26 -8.06
N LEU A 353 -3.59 19.94 -8.24
CA LEU A 353 -3.99 19.25 -9.47
C LEU A 353 -5.48 18.85 -9.48
N GLY A 354 -6.21 19.05 -8.38
CA GLY A 354 -7.61 18.63 -8.24
C GLY A 354 -7.77 17.10 -8.27
N LEU A 355 -6.80 16.37 -7.70
CA LEU A 355 -6.75 14.90 -7.68
C LEU A 355 -6.81 14.32 -6.25
N SER A 356 -7.05 15.14 -5.23
CA SER A 356 -7.43 14.69 -3.89
C SER A 356 -8.94 14.50 -3.80
N GLY A 357 -9.40 13.51 -3.04
CA GLY A 357 -10.82 13.31 -2.72
C GLY A 357 -11.43 14.51 -1.99
N ALA A 358 -12.76 14.47 -1.82
CA ALA A 358 -13.54 15.55 -1.24
C ALA A 358 -12.96 16.07 0.10
N GLU A 359 -12.89 17.39 0.26
CA GLU A 359 -12.44 18.05 1.51
C GLU A 359 -13.37 17.73 2.68
N VAL A 360 -14.65 17.44 2.39
CA VAL A 360 -15.64 16.99 3.36
C VAL A 360 -15.81 15.47 3.25
N PRO A 361 -15.57 14.72 4.33
CA PRO A 361 -15.78 13.28 4.33
C PRO A 361 -17.24 12.91 4.07
N GLY A 362 -17.49 12.06 3.05
CA GLY A 362 -18.82 11.60 2.69
C GLY A 362 -19.29 10.33 3.41
N LEU A 363 -20.58 10.02 3.26
CA LEU A 363 -21.24 8.82 3.77
C LEU A 363 -21.71 7.89 2.65
N ILE A 364 -21.41 6.59 2.78
CA ILE A 364 -22.07 5.53 2.00
C ILE A 364 -23.16 4.89 2.83
N ILE A 365 -24.37 4.81 2.28
CA ILE A 365 -25.49 4.10 2.92
C ILE A 365 -25.80 2.85 2.11
N VAL A 366 -25.67 1.69 2.74
CA VAL A 366 -26.02 0.39 2.15
C VAL A 366 -27.45 0.06 2.54
N GLY A 367 -28.32 -0.13 1.55
CA GLY A 367 -29.75 -0.33 1.73
C GLY A 367 -30.56 0.92 1.36
N GLY A 368 -31.39 0.82 0.33
CA GLY A 368 -32.25 1.90 -0.16
C GLY A 368 -33.59 2.02 0.59
N SER A 369 -33.55 2.29 1.90
CA SER A 369 -34.77 2.53 2.68
C SER A 369 -35.27 3.98 2.56
N ARG A 370 -36.49 4.25 3.03
CA ARG A 370 -36.98 5.65 3.17
C ARG A 370 -36.10 6.46 4.12
N PHE A 371 -35.63 5.81 5.17
CA PHE A 371 -34.66 6.36 6.11
C PHE A 371 -33.34 6.74 5.43
N ALA A 372 -32.75 5.83 4.64
CA ALA A 372 -31.52 6.11 3.89
C ALA A 372 -31.68 7.30 2.94
N ALA A 373 -32.83 7.37 2.25
CA ALA A 373 -33.13 8.45 1.32
C ALA A 373 -33.29 9.81 2.02
N GLU A 374 -34.06 9.89 3.11
CA GLU A 374 -34.22 11.14 3.87
C GLU A 374 -32.92 11.56 4.59
N LEU A 375 -32.11 10.59 5.04
CA LEU A 375 -30.82 10.86 5.66
C LEU A 375 -29.84 11.44 4.64
N GLY A 376 -29.74 10.81 3.48
CA GLY A 376 -28.88 11.29 2.40
C GLY A 376 -29.27 12.67 1.91
N GLU A 377 -30.56 12.94 1.75
CA GLU A 377 -31.06 14.26 1.36
C GLU A 377 -30.74 15.33 2.41
N ALA A 378 -30.95 15.03 3.70
CA ALA A 378 -30.65 15.95 4.79
C ALA A 378 -29.15 16.29 4.88
N LEU A 379 -28.28 15.31 4.68
CA LEU A 379 -26.83 15.49 4.70
C LEU A 379 -26.31 16.25 3.47
N ILE A 380 -26.82 15.95 2.28
CA ILE A 380 -26.45 16.67 1.04
C ILE A 380 -26.83 18.16 1.14
N ARG A 381 -27.97 18.49 1.77
CA ARG A 381 -28.37 19.88 2.03
C ARG A 381 -27.35 20.65 2.88
N GLU A 382 -26.62 19.96 3.75
CA GLU A 382 -25.56 20.53 4.60
C GLU A 382 -24.16 20.42 3.98
N GLY A 383 -24.07 20.03 2.70
CA GLY A 383 -22.80 19.91 1.98
C GLY A 383 -22.02 18.62 2.27
N VAL A 384 -22.62 17.63 2.93
CA VAL A 384 -22.00 16.32 3.17
C VAL A 384 -22.29 15.40 1.97
N PRO A 385 -21.26 14.89 1.26
CA PRO A 385 -21.48 13.98 0.15
C PRO A 385 -22.12 12.66 0.63
N VAL A 386 -23.19 12.21 -0.04
CA VAL A 386 -23.83 10.92 0.27
C VAL A 386 -24.11 10.14 -0.99
N ILE A 387 -23.90 8.81 -0.91
CA ILE A 387 -24.35 7.86 -1.94
C ILE A 387 -25.09 6.70 -1.29
N VAL A 388 -26.20 6.28 -1.91
CA VAL A 388 -26.98 5.12 -1.48
C VAL A 388 -26.75 3.96 -2.43
N THR A 389 -26.39 2.80 -1.91
CA THR A 389 -26.15 1.58 -2.69
C THR A 389 -27.08 0.46 -2.29
N ASP A 390 -27.59 -0.27 -3.28
CA ASP A 390 -28.44 -1.44 -3.08
C ASP A 390 -28.36 -2.36 -4.31
N THR A 391 -28.50 -3.67 -4.08
CA THR A 391 -28.56 -4.68 -5.14
C THR A 391 -29.93 -4.72 -5.82
N ASN A 392 -30.94 -4.06 -5.25
CA ASN A 392 -32.30 -3.97 -5.76
C ASN A 392 -32.64 -2.55 -6.26
N ARG A 393 -32.92 -2.43 -7.57
CA ARG A 393 -33.32 -1.14 -8.18
C ARG A 393 -34.57 -0.53 -7.57
N ALA A 394 -35.48 -1.35 -7.02
CA ALA A 394 -36.71 -0.86 -6.41
C ALA A 394 -36.41 -0.09 -5.11
N HIS A 395 -35.45 -0.55 -4.33
CA HIS A 395 -35.01 0.11 -3.10
C HIS A 395 -34.33 1.45 -3.38
N LEU A 396 -33.68 1.62 -4.53
CA LEU A 396 -33.02 2.89 -4.87
C LEU A 396 -33.98 4.01 -5.29
N ARG A 397 -35.27 3.72 -5.54
CA ARG A 397 -36.25 4.72 -6.00
C ARG A 397 -36.41 5.90 -5.04
N PRO A 398 -36.63 5.73 -3.72
CA PRO A 398 -36.85 6.84 -2.80
C PRO A 398 -35.67 7.81 -2.72
N ALA A 399 -34.44 7.30 -2.86
CA ALA A 399 -33.22 8.10 -2.88
C ALA A 399 -33.09 8.88 -4.20
N ARG A 400 -33.29 8.20 -5.34
CA ARG A 400 -33.25 8.83 -6.67
C ARG A 400 -34.30 9.93 -6.84
N ASP A 401 -35.51 9.71 -6.34
CA ASP A 401 -36.61 10.68 -6.43
C ASP A 401 -36.34 11.95 -5.60
N ARG A 402 -35.43 11.87 -4.61
CA ARG A 402 -34.96 12.99 -3.79
C ARG A 402 -33.65 13.61 -4.31
N GLY A 403 -33.14 13.17 -5.45
CA GLY A 403 -31.88 13.64 -6.00
C GLY A 403 -30.64 13.17 -5.25
N VAL A 404 -30.76 12.17 -4.37
CA VAL A 404 -29.61 11.55 -3.71
C VAL A 404 -28.91 10.62 -4.71
N PRO A 405 -27.58 10.74 -4.92
CA PRO A 405 -26.82 9.83 -5.76
C PRO A 405 -27.02 8.37 -5.36
N VAL A 406 -27.17 7.49 -6.37
CA VAL A 406 -27.37 6.07 -6.15
C VAL A 406 -26.39 5.22 -6.95
N TYR A 407 -25.97 4.09 -6.38
CA TYR A 407 -25.24 3.04 -7.08
C TYR A 407 -26.06 1.74 -7.05
N TYR A 408 -26.20 1.12 -8.22
CA TYR A 408 -26.89 -0.17 -8.35
C TYR A 408 -25.86 -1.27 -8.47
N GLY A 409 -25.77 -2.12 -7.44
CA GLY A 409 -24.82 -3.23 -7.40
C GLY A 409 -24.55 -3.69 -5.98
N ASP A 410 -23.79 -4.77 -5.85
CA ASP A 410 -23.29 -5.23 -4.56
C ASP A 410 -22.05 -4.42 -4.20
N ILE A 411 -22.05 -3.76 -3.04
CA ILE A 411 -20.91 -2.97 -2.56
C ILE A 411 -19.65 -3.83 -2.35
N LEU A 412 -19.81 -5.14 -2.17
CA LEU A 412 -18.72 -6.10 -1.99
C LEU A 412 -18.17 -6.63 -3.32
N SER A 413 -18.75 -6.24 -4.45
CA SER A 413 -18.23 -6.61 -5.76
C SER A 413 -17.03 -5.75 -6.15
N GLU A 414 -16.07 -6.34 -6.85
CA GLU A 414 -14.93 -5.61 -7.42
C GLU A 414 -15.38 -4.48 -8.38
N ALA A 415 -16.52 -4.66 -9.04
CA ALA A 415 -17.15 -3.64 -9.87
C ALA A 415 -17.63 -2.42 -9.06
N ALA A 416 -18.06 -2.62 -7.80
CA ALA A 416 -18.46 -1.53 -6.92
C ALA A 416 -17.28 -0.66 -6.52
N GLU A 417 -16.08 -1.20 -6.34
CA GLU A 417 -14.90 -0.35 -6.11
C GLU A 417 -14.63 0.61 -7.28
N HIS A 418 -15.02 0.24 -8.51
CA HIS A 418 -14.87 1.07 -9.71
C HIS A 418 -15.98 2.10 -9.87
N GLY A 419 -17.21 1.76 -9.48
CA GLY A 419 -18.36 2.68 -9.57
C GLY A 419 -18.53 3.61 -8.37
N LEU A 420 -18.14 3.15 -7.17
CA LEU A 420 -18.14 3.90 -5.92
C LEU A 420 -16.68 4.29 -5.63
N GLU A 421 -16.28 5.51 -5.98
CA GLU A 421 -14.94 6.01 -5.65
C GLU A 421 -14.78 6.18 -4.13
N PHE A 422 -14.57 5.07 -3.39
CA PHE A 422 -14.59 4.96 -1.93
C PHE A 422 -13.74 6.03 -1.22
N VAL A 423 -12.67 6.51 -1.87
CA VAL A 423 -11.81 7.61 -1.41
C VAL A 423 -12.59 8.89 -1.01
N HIS A 424 -13.77 9.12 -1.58
CA HIS A 424 -14.60 10.30 -1.28
C HIS A 424 -15.45 10.14 -0.02
N TYR A 425 -15.51 8.95 0.55
CA TYR A 425 -16.36 8.61 1.68
C TYR A 425 -15.51 8.05 2.82
N ASP A 426 -15.71 8.52 4.04
CA ASP A 426 -14.96 8.03 5.20
C ASP A 426 -15.81 7.18 6.14
N GLN A 427 -17.12 7.17 5.92
CA GLN A 427 -18.09 6.45 6.73
C GLN A 427 -19.00 5.59 5.89
N LEU A 428 -19.36 4.45 6.47
CA LEU A 428 -20.30 3.51 5.91
C LEU A 428 -21.41 3.22 6.93
N LEU A 429 -22.65 3.27 6.48
CA LEU A 429 -23.82 2.82 7.25
C LEU A 429 -24.47 1.63 6.54
N ALA A 430 -24.42 0.46 7.18
CA ALA A 430 -25.14 -0.73 6.77
C ALA A 430 -26.57 -0.73 7.35
N ALA A 431 -27.54 -0.35 6.53
CA ALA A 431 -28.94 -0.16 6.90
C ALA A 431 -29.91 -0.85 5.91
N SER A 432 -29.52 -2.00 5.37
CA SER A 432 -30.41 -2.84 4.57
C SER A 432 -31.37 -3.64 5.46
N ASP A 433 -32.38 -4.22 4.83
CA ASP A 433 -33.35 -5.13 5.45
C ASP A 433 -32.76 -6.51 5.80
N ASN A 434 -31.50 -6.77 5.43
CA ASN A 434 -30.81 -8.02 5.64
C ASN A 434 -29.66 -7.86 6.65
N ASP A 435 -29.88 -8.33 7.87
CA ASP A 435 -28.90 -8.30 8.96
C ASP A 435 -27.58 -9.05 8.64
N ALA A 436 -27.67 -10.15 7.89
CA ALA A 436 -26.49 -10.92 7.49
C ALA A 436 -25.66 -10.13 6.47
N LEU A 437 -26.30 -9.48 5.50
CA LEU A 437 -25.63 -8.58 4.56
C LEU A 437 -25.00 -7.40 5.29
N ASN A 438 -25.72 -6.75 6.20
CA ASN A 438 -25.19 -5.63 6.97
C ASN A 438 -23.94 -6.03 7.76
N THR A 439 -23.98 -7.20 8.40
CA THR A 439 -22.84 -7.74 9.16
C THR A 439 -21.66 -8.07 8.26
N LEU A 440 -21.91 -8.71 7.11
CA LEU A 440 -20.88 -9.06 6.15
C LEU A 440 -20.18 -7.81 5.62
N VAL A 441 -20.97 -6.84 5.14
CA VAL A 441 -20.47 -5.56 4.64
C VAL A 441 -19.64 -4.84 5.68
N ALA A 442 -20.15 -4.75 6.91
CA ALA A 442 -19.45 -4.04 7.96
C ALA A 442 -18.16 -4.76 8.43
N THR A 443 -18.12 -6.08 8.32
CA THR A 443 -16.91 -6.87 8.64
C THR A 443 -15.86 -6.75 7.55
N ASP A 444 -16.27 -6.86 6.29
CA ASP A 444 -15.40 -6.92 5.13
C ASP A 444 -14.78 -5.55 4.80
N LEU A 445 -15.59 -4.48 4.86
CA LEU A 445 -15.13 -3.10 4.62
C LEU A 445 -14.56 -2.40 5.86
N GLY A 446 -14.63 -3.05 7.03
CA GLY A 446 -14.06 -2.56 8.30
C GLY A 446 -12.56 -2.18 8.25
N PRO A 447 -11.69 -2.98 7.60
CA PRO A 447 -10.28 -2.64 7.41
C PRO A 447 -10.04 -1.42 6.50
N GLU A 448 -10.93 -1.16 5.54
CA GLU A 448 -10.79 -0.06 4.57
C GLU A 448 -11.23 1.29 5.15
N PHE A 449 -12.44 1.34 5.72
CA PHE A 449 -13.01 2.56 6.32
C PHE A 449 -12.51 2.82 7.75
N GLY A 450 -11.96 1.78 8.39
CA GLY A 450 -11.66 1.77 9.82
C GLY A 450 -12.89 1.39 10.64
N ARG A 451 -12.72 0.47 11.60
CA ARG A 451 -13.83 -0.11 12.39
C ARG A 451 -14.64 0.92 13.18
N THR A 452 -14.08 2.10 13.43
CA THR A 452 -14.75 3.21 14.12
C THR A 452 -15.74 3.98 13.25
N ASN A 453 -15.60 3.87 11.92
CA ASN A 453 -16.36 4.63 10.92
C ASN A 453 -17.37 3.76 10.16
N VAL A 454 -17.45 2.47 10.51
CA VAL A 454 -18.41 1.54 9.96
C VAL A 454 -19.54 1.34 10.96
N TRP A 455 -20.74 1.71 10.55
CA TRP A 455 -21.96 1.73 11.33
C TRP A 455 -22.96 0.74 10.77
N GLN A 456 -23.81 0.19 11.63
CA GLN A 456 -24.88 -0.70 11.24
C GLN A 456 -26.13 -0.46 12.09
N LEU A 457 -27.30 -0.70 11.51
CA LEU A 457 -28.50 -0.83 12.31
C LEU A 457 -28.39 -2.11 13.18
N PRO A 458 -28.85 -2.06 14.44
CA PRO A 458 -28.89 -3.25 15.27
C PRO A 458 -29.78 -4.32 14.65
N ARG A 459 -29.38 -5.56 14.89
CA ARG A 459 -30.03 -6.74 14.32
C ARG A 459 -31.36 -7.02 15.02
N VAL A 460 -32.32 -7.52 14.27
CA VAL A 460 -33.61 -7.99 14.81
C VAL A 460 -33.33 -9.27 15.59
N GLN A 461 -33.19 -9.14 16.91
CA GLN A 461 -32.71 -10.21 17.81
C GLN A 461 -33.12 -11.64 17.43
N THR A 462 -32.15 -12.54 17.33
CA THR A 462 -32.39 -14.00 17.31
C THR A 462 -32.24 -14.58 18.72
N ARG A 463 -33.13 -14.22 19.65
CA ARG A 463 -33.21 -14.68 21.06
C ARG A 463 -31.96 -14.46 21.94
N PRO A 464 -32.12 -14.09 23.23
CA PRO A 464 -31.00 -13.98 24.14
C PRO A 464 -30.44 -15.38 24.48
N GLY A 465 -29.25 -15.68 23.98
CA GLY A 465 -28.51 -16.90 24.31
C GLY A 465 -27.12 -16.92 23.67
N ALA A 466 -26.12 -17.42 24.40
CA ALA A 466 -24.70 -17.46 23.98
C ALA A 466 -24.44 -18.14 22.62
N ARG A 467 -25.40 -18.92 22.10
CA ARG A 467 -25.29 -19.65 20.82
C ARG A 467 -25.49 -18.77 19.57
N HIS A 468 -26.10 -17.59 19.70
CA HIS A 468 -26.48 -16.73 18.56
C HIS A 468 -25.78 -15.35 18.61
N VAL A 469 -24.96 -15.14 19.64
CA VAL A 469 -24.12 -13.95 19.78
C VAL A 469 -22.94 -14.10 18.82
N LEU A 470 -22.89 -13.23 17.81
CA LEU A 470 -21.70 -13.13 16.98
C LEU A 470 -20.55 -12.60 17.84
N PRO A 471 -19.32 -13.10 17.61
CA PRO A 471 -18.15 -12.55 18.28
C PRO A 471 -18.01 -11.04 17.98
N PRO A 472 -17.45 -10.27 18.93
CA PRO A 472 -17.42 -8.80 18.88
C PRO A 472 -16.59 -8.24 17.72
N ASN A 473 -15.84 -9.09 17.02
CA ASN A 473 -15.08 -8.78 15.83
C ASN A 473 -15.89 -8.88 14.52
N LEU A 474 -17.20 -9.16 14.57
CA LEU A 474 -18.10 -9.19 13.42
C LEU A 474 -19.09 -8.03 13.46
N GLY A 475 -19.29 -7.38 12.32
CA GLY A 475 -20.19 -6.24 12.14
C GLY A 475 -19.55 -4.87 12.42
N GLY A 476 -20.40 -3.84 12.41
CA GLY A 476 -20.07 -2.44 12.64
C GLY A 476 -20.59 -1.90 13.99
N ARG A 477 -20.29 -0.63 14.26
CA ARG A 477 -20.82 0.10 15.43
C ARG A 477 -22.33 0.27 15.31
N VAL A 478 -23.03 0.12 16.43
CA VAL A 478 -24.48 0.32 16.49
C VAL A 478 -24.77 1.82 16.50
N LEU A 479 -25.65 2.25 15.60
CA LEU A 479 -26.14 3.63 15.52
C LEU A 479 -26.93 4.01 16.79
N ALA A 480 -26.77 5.27 17.24
CA ALA A 480 -27.57 5.82 18.33
C ALA A 480 -29.08 5.63 18.13
N GLY A 481 -29.78 5.34 19.23
CA GLY A 481 -31.22 5.04 19.25
C GLY A 481 -31.56 3.55 19.23
N GLY A 482 -30.61 2.67 18.89
CA GLY A 482 -30.77 1.22 19.06
C GLY A 482 -31.91 0.61 18.23
N LEU A 483 -32.37 1.30 17.18
CA LEU A 483 -33.53 0.89 16.38
C LEU A 483 -33.15 -0.11 15.29
N THR A 484 -33.79 -1.27 15.27
CA THR A 484 -33.61 -2.23 14.19
C THR A 484 -34.26 -1.73 12.90
N TRP A 485 -33.90 -2.33 11.76
CA TRP A 485 -34.44 -1.92 10.46
C TRP A 485 -35.99 -1.89 10.43
N PRO A 486 -36.73 -2.92 10.94
CA PRO A 486 -38.19 -2.86 11.01
C PRO A 486 -38.75 -1.71 11.86
N GLU A 487 -38.09 -1.36 12.97
CA GLU A 487 -38.53 -0.23 13.80
C GLU A 487 -38.31 1.11 13.11
N VAL A 488 -37.16 1.28 12.43
CA VAL A 488 -36.88 2.47 11.63
C VAL A 488 -37.94 2.61 10.55
N GLU A 489 -38.20 1.57 9.76
CA GLU A 489 -39.19 1.62 8.67
C GLU A 489 -40.62 1.84 9.20
N ARG A 490 -40.97 1.28 10.36
CA ARG A 490 -42.25 1.56 11.02
C ARG A 490 -42.38 3.05 11.37
N ARG A 491 -41.38 3.65 12.01
CA ARG A 491 -41.39 5.08 12.38
C ARG A 491 -41.47 5.99 11.14
N MET A 492 -40.71 5.67 10.10
CA MET A 492 -40.79 6.43 8.83
C MET A 492 -42.20 6.36 8.20
N ARG A 493 -42.91 5.23 8.35
CA ARG A 493 -44.32 5.11 7.92
C ARG A 493 -45.29 5.87 8.82
N GLU A 494 -45.01 5.96 10.12
CA GLU A 494 -45.76 6.75 11.10
C GLU A 494 -45.55 8.27 10.93
N GLY A 495 -44.70 8.70 9.99
CA GLY A 495 -44.51 10.11 9.62
C GLY A 495 -43.29 10.79 10.24
N TRP A 496 -42.38 10.02 10.85
CA TRP A 496 -41.10 10.55 11.33
C TRP A 496 -40.28 11.11 10.16
N ARG A 497 -39.50 12.16 10.44
CA ARG A 497 -38.66 12.87 9.46
C ARG A 497 -37.25 13.04 10.00
N ILE A 498 -36.30 13.17 9.08
CA ILE A 498 -34.92 13.52 9.41
C ILE A 498 -34.73 15.03 9.24
N GLY A 499 -34.25 15.67 10.30
CA GLY A 499 -33.97 17.10 10.33
C GLY A 499 -32.57 17.38 10.85
N VAL A 500 -31.97 18.46 10.34
CA VAL A 500 -30.72 19.02 10.86
C VAL A 500 -31.07 20.30 11.61
N THR A 501 -30.51 20.49 12.81
CA THR A 501 -30.72 21.71 13.59
C THR A 501 -29.37 22.34 13.92
N PRO A 502 -29.10 23.59 13.50
CA PRO A 502 -27.89 24.29 13.88
C PRO A 502 -27.96 24.66 15.36
N LEU A 503 -26.89 24.37 16.11
CA LEU A 503 -26.74 24.77 17.50
C LEU A 503 -25.92 26.05 17.58
N SER A 504 -26.23 26.91 18.55
CA SER A 504 -25.53 28.17 18.81
C SER A 504 -25.51 28.47 20.30
N ASP A 505 -24.74 29.48 20.72
CA ASP A 505 -24.73 29.90 22.14
C ASP A 505 -26.13 30.36 22.63
N ALA A 506 -27.00 30.80 21.72
CA ALA A 506 -28.37 31.19 22.01
C ALA A 506 -29.39 30.03 21.90
N PHE A 507 -29.00 28.88 21.33
CA PHE A 507 -29.84 27.70 21.18
C PHE A 507 -29.00 26.43 21.39
N THR A 508 -28.99 25.98 22.64
CA THR A 508 -28.13 24.91 23.11
C THR A 508 -28.73 23.53 22.83
N LEU A 509 -27.93 22.49 23.04
CA LEU A 509 -28.39 21.10 22.96
C LEU A 509 -29.51 20.79 23.98
N GLU A 510 -29.49 21.44 25.16
CA GLU A 510 -30.53 21.29 26.16
C GLU A 510 -31.86 21.88 25.67
N ASP A 511 -31.80 23.06 25.05
CA ASP A 511 -32.97 23.71 24.44
C ASP A 511 -33.58 22.85 23.32
N TRP A 512 -32.72 22.24 22.49
CA TRP A 512 -33.15 21.33 21.44
C TRP A 512 -33.86 20.10 22.00
N ARG A 513 -33.30 19.46 23.04
CA ARG A 513 -33.92 18.30 23.70
C ARG A 513 -35.27 18.66 24.33
N ALA A 514 -35.38 19.83 24.95
CA ALA A 514 -36.64 20.29 25.54
C ALA A 514 -37.74 20.50 24.50
N ARG A 515 -37.38 20.95 23.29
CA ARG A 515 -38.33 21.14 22.17
C ARG A 515 -38.65 19.85 21.43
N HIS A 516 -37.76 18.86 21.48
CA HIS A 516 -37.88 17.60 20.75
C HIS A 516 -37.67 16.38 21.67
N PRO A 517 -38.56 16.15 22.65
CA PRO A 517 -38.37 15.11 23.66
C PRO A 517 -38.30 13.69 23.08
N ASP A 518 -39.00 13.44 21.98
CA ASP A 518 -39.04 12.14 21.32
C ASP A 518 -37.98 11.98 20.20
N ALA A 519 -37.24 13.04 19.88
CA ALA A 519 -36.26 12.97 18.79
C ALA A 519 -35.05 12.12 19.17
N ILE A 520 -34.56 11.36 18.20
CA ILE A 520 -33.37 10.53 18.36
C ILE A 520 -32.19 11.25 17.68
N PRO A 521 -31.17 11.68 18.43
CA PRO A 521 -29.97 12.23 17.83
C PRO A 521 -29.18 11.09 17.15
N ILE A 522 -29.01 11.20 15.83
CA ILE A 522 -28.33 10.18 15.03
C ILE A 522 -26.87 10.53 14.73
N GLY A 523 -26.51 11.82 14.74
CA GLY A 523 -25.19 12.29 14.34
C GLY A 523 -25.02 13.79 14.55
N ARG A 524 -23.80 14.27 14.32
CA ARG A 524 -23.43 15.69 14.39
C ARG A 524 -22.61 16.10 13.17
N ILE A 525 -22.73 17.36 12.78
CA ILE A 525 -21.94 17.96 11.71
C ILE A 525 -21.04 19.01 12.37
N SER A 526 -19.73 18.89 12.20
CA SER A 526 -18.77 19.87 12.72
C SER A 526 -18.82 21.17 11.92
N ALA A 527 -18.28 22.26 12.48
CA ALA A 527 -18.16 23.53 11.77
C ALA A 527 -17.33 23.43 10.46
N ALA A 528 -16.49 22.41 10.34
CA ALA A 528 -15.73 22.10 9.12
C ALA A 528 -16.54 21.27 8.09
N GLY A 529 -17.83 21.05 8.32
CA GLY A 529 -18.72 20.26 7.45
C GLY A 529 -18.62 18.74 7.63
N ALA A 530 -17.68 18.23 8.44
CA ALA A 530 -17.54 16.80 8.65
C ALA A 530 -18.68 16.23 9.51
N PHE A 531 -19.44 15.29 8.95
CA PHE A 531 -20.48 14.53 9.65
C PHE A 531 -19.88 13.37 10.45
N ARG A 532 -20.45 13.05 11.61
CA ARG A 532 -20.16 11.82 12.37
C ARG A 532 -21.43 11.29 13.02
N PHE A 533 -21.66 9.99 12.91
CA PHE A 533 -22.70 9.32 13.69
C PHE A 533 -22.36 9.28 15.18
N LEU A 534 -23.39 9.17 16.00
CA LEU A 534 -23.29 8.94 17.44
C LEU A 534 -23.47 7.45 17.72
N ALA A 535 -22.69 6.91 18.65
CA ALA A 535 -22.94 5.57 19.17
C ALA A 535 -24.06 5.54 20.20
N GLU A 536 -24.61 4.35 20.41
CA GLU A 536 -25.56 4.10 21.49
C GLU A 536 -24.95 4.50 22.85
N GLY A 537 -25.60 5.44 23.54
CA GLY A 537 -25.11 6.02 24.81
C GLY A 537 -24.11 7.17 24.67
N GLU A 538 -23.70 7.55 23.45
CA GLU A 538 -22.84 8.71 23.21
C GLU A 538 -23.66 10.01 23.27
N ALA A 539 -23.14 11.02 23.97
CA ALA A 539 -23.79 12.33 24.02
C ALA A 539 -23.60 13.08 22.69
N PRO A 540 -24.67 13.66 22.10
CA PRO A 540 -24.61 14.44 20.86
C PRO A 540 -23.62 15.60 20.87
#